data_AF-A0A920JIP0-F1
#
_entry.id   AF-A0A920JIP0-F1
#
_cell.length_a   1.000
_cell.length_b   1.000
_cell.length_c   1.000
_cell.angle_alpha   90.00
_cell.angle_beta   90.00
_cell.angle_gamma   90.00
#
_symmetry.space_group_name_H-M   'P 1'
#
loop_
_entity.id
_entity.type
_entity.pdbx_description
1 polymer ?
#
loop_
_entity_poly.entity_id
_entity_poly.type
_entity_poly.pdbx_seq_one_letter_code
_entity_poly.pdbx_strand_id
1 'polypeptide(L)'
;MITVFHAAGSRSVRIIWLLEELGLDYELEVIKRGEIKEAFLEASPFTKLPTIKDDDIVMSESVAIVQYILQKYGEGRLEPDHDSKEYAEYLQWLNFGESVLIDPIVTF
;
A
#
# COMPACT_ATOMS: atom_id res chain seq x y z
N MET A 1 -1.25 -6.02 14.34
CA MET A 1 -1.70 -4.61 14.30
C MET A 1 -0.95 -3.91 13.17
N ILE A 2 -1.68 -3.22 12.29
CA ILE A 2 -1.11 -2.58 11.11
C ILE A 2 -0.59 -1.18 11.47
N THR A 3 0.67 -0.90 11.16
CA THR A 3 1.27 0.44 11.18
C THR A 3 1.60 0.85 9.75
N VAL A 4 1.10 1.99 9.30
CA VAL A 4 1.38 2.56 7.98
C VAL A 4 2.36 3.71 8.12
N PHE A 5 3.51 3.62 7.46
CA PHE A 5 4.41 4.74 7.32
C PHE A 5 3.91 5.66 6.19
N HIS A 6 3.71 6.94 6.48
CA HIS A 6 3.08 7.89 5.57
C HIS A 6 3.88 9.18 5.42
N ALA A 7 3.91 9.70 4.19
CA ALA A 7 4.30 11.08 3.93
C ALA A 7 3.35 11.70 2.91
N ALA A 8 3.14 13.02 3.02
CA ALA A 8 2.31 13.76 2.08
C ALA A 8 2.80 13.58 0.62
N GLY A 9 1.84 13.34 -0.29
CA GLY A 9 2.10 13.09 -1.71
C GLY A 9 2.84 11.77 -1.98
N SER A 10 2.80 10.80 -1.06
CA SER A 10 3.33 9.46 -1.29
C SER A 10 2.22 8.47 -1.61
N ARG A 11 2.60 7.33 -2.21
CA ARG A 11 1.70 6.22 -2.56
C ARG A 11 1.07 5.52 -1.35
N SER A 12 1.49 5.84 -0.12
CA SER A 12 0.88 5.32 1.12
C SER A 12 -0.59 5.71 1.30
N VAL A 13 -1.06 6.77 0.62
CA VAL A 13 -2.48 7.11 0.59
C VAL A 13 -3.35 5.96 0.04
N ARG A 14 -2.82 5.15 -0.87
CA ARG A 14 -3.52 3.96 -1.39
C ARG A 14 -3.81 2.95 -0.28
N ILE A 15 -2.87 2.79 0.64
CA ILE A 15 -2.99 1.83 1.74
C ILE A 15 -3.95 2.36 2.80
N ILE A 16 -3.82 3.64 3.15
CA ILE A 16 -4.74 4.32 4.06
C ILE A 16 -6.17 4.17 3.55
N TRP A 17 -6.43 4.52 2.29
CA TRP A 17 -7.77 4.40 1.71
C TRP A 17 -8.31 2.97 1.77
N LEU A 18 -7.49 1.96 1.45
CA LEU A 18 -7.90 0.56 1.56
C LEU A 18 -8.28 0.16 2.99
N LEU A 19 -7.49 0.57 3.99
CA LEU A 19 -7.77 0.26 5.40
C LEU A 19 -9.07 0.92 5.87
N GLU A 20 -9.32 2.16 5.48
CA GLU A 20 -10.57 2.87 5.75
C GLU A 20 -11.78 2.18 5.10
N GLU A 21 -11.69 1.80 3.81
CA GLU A 21 -12.77 1.09 3.10
C GLU A 21 -13.08 -0.28 3.71
N LEU A 22 -12.05 -0.96 4.22
CA LEU A 22 -12.22 -2.24 4.90
C LEU A 22 -12.68 -2.08 6.36
N GLY A 23 -12.61 -0.88 6.93
CA GLY A 23 -12.94 -0.60 8.33
C GLY A 23 -11.93 -1.19 9.31
N LEU A 24 -10.65 -1.25 8.93
CA LEU A 24 -9.58 -1.82 9.74
C LEU A 24 -8.92 -0.76 10.60
N ASP A 25 -8.65 -1.09 11.87
CA ASP A 25 -7.85 -0.25 12.76
C ASP A 25 -6.37 -0.28 12.35
N TYR A 26 -5.73 0.89 12.33
CA TYR A 26 -4.30 1.02 12.04
C TYR A 26 -3.69 2.22 12.75
N GLU A 27 -2.38 2.16 12.94
CA GLU A 27 -1.58 3.29 13.37
C GLU A 27 -0.93 3.98 12.16
N LEU A 28 -0.92 5.31 12.17
CA LEU A 28 -0.31 6.11 11.12
C LEU A 28 0.97 6.79 11.63
N GLU A 29 2.12 6.36 11.13
CA GLU A 29 3.39 7.03 11.41
C GLU A 29 3.72 8.05 10.31
N VAL A 30 3.52 9.33 10.62
CA VAL A 30 3.81 10.41 9.67
C VAL A 30 5.30 10.75 9.66
N ILE A 31 5.88 10.70 8.47
CA ILE A 31 7.25 11.05 8.13
C ILE A 31 7.23 12.36 7.34
N LYS A 32 7.99 13.36 7.82
CA LYS A 32 8.21 14.59 7.08
C LYS A 32 9.29 14.36 6.03
N ARG A 33 9.06 14.84 4.80
CA ARG A 33 10.08 14.78 3.74
C ARG A 33 11.35 15.52 4.20
N GLY A 34 12.50 14.88 4.05
CA GLY A 34 13.80 15.42 4.51
C GLY A 34 14.17 15.03 5.95
N GLU A 35 13.23 14.50 6.73
CA GLU A 35 13.48 13.97 8.08
C GLU A 35 13.31 12.45 8.05
N ILE A 36 14.28 11.74 7.50
CA ILE A 36 14.30 10.29 7.54
C ILE A 36 14.54 9.86 9.00
N LYS A 37 13.49 9.38 9.67
CA LYS A 37 13.56 8.86 11.04
C LYS A 37 14.23 7.49 11.05
N GLU A 38 15.03 7.20 12.09
CA GLU A 38 15.65 5.88 12.29
C GLU A 38 14.62 4.74 12.27
N ALA A 39 13.46 4.94 12.89
CA ALA A 39 12.36 3.97 12.88
C ALA A 39 11.90 3.57 11.45
N PHE A 40 11.92 4.51 10.50
CA PHE A 40 11.60 4.22 9.09
C PHE A 40 12.75 3.53 8.36
N LEU A 41 14.02 3.84 8.70
CA LEU A 41 15.18 3.16 8.13
C LEU A 41 15.25 1.70 8.57
N GLU A 42 14.92 1.43 9.83
CA GLU A 42 14.86 0.07 10.37
C GLU A 42 13.68 -0.72 9.79
N ALA A 43 12.54 -0.05 9.58
CA ALA A 43 11.32 -0.70 9.08
C ALA A 43 11.22 -0.76 7.56
N SER A 44 11.93 0.05 6.77
CA SER A 44 11.76 0.07 5.30
C SER A 44 12.97 -0.57 4.61
N PRO A 45 12.83 -1.80 4.06
CA PRO A 45 13.94 -2.50 3.41
C PRO A 45 14.60 -1.70 2.28
N PHE A 46 13.84 -0.82 1.64
CA PHE A 46 14.29 0.00 0.52
C PHE A 46 14.29 1.51 0.83
N THR A 47 13.97 1.91 2.07
CA THR A 47 13.82 3.32 2.46
C THR A 47 12.84 4.07 1.53
N LYS A 48 11.75 3.40 1.13
CA LYS A 48 10.74 3.94 0.22
C LYS A 48 9.34 3.81 0.79
N LEU A 49 8.51 4.80 0.47
CA LEU A 49 7.10 4.80 0.80
C LEU A 49 6.26 4.27 -0.37
N PRO A 50 5.24 3.43 -0.10
CA PRO A 50 4.80 3.02 1.22
C PRO A 50 5.64 1.88 1.81
N THR A 51 5.66 1.84 3.14
CA THR A 51 6.06 0.68 3.93
C THR A 51 4.98 0.46 4.97
N ILE A 52 4.64 -0.79 5.26
CA ILE A 52 3.80 -1.15 6.41
C ILE A 52 4.53 -2.13 7.32
N LYS A 53 4.08 -2.15 8.58
CA LYS A 53 4.34 -3.24 9.51
C LYS A 53 3.00 -3.85 9.89
N ASP A 54 2.91 -5.17 9.86
CA ASP A 54 1.78 -5.93 10.38
C ASP A 54 2.31 -7.03 11.29
N ASP A 55 2.32 -6.75 12.59
CA ASP A 55 3.01 -7.55 13.61
C ASP A 55 4.51 -7.71 13.33
N ASP A 56 4.98 -8.91 12.97
CA ASP A 56 6.37 -9.21 12.61
C ASP A 56 6.66 -9.06 11.11
N ILE A 57 5.63 -8.85 10.31
CA ILE A 57 5.74 -8.69 8.86
C ILE A 57 6.04 -7.23 8.53
N VAL A 58 7.06 -7.03 7.70
CA VAL A 58 7.42 -5.72 7.14
C VAL A 58 7.34 -5.82 5.63
N MET A 59 6.56 -4.94 5.00
CA MET A 59 6.34 -4.95 3.56
C MET A 59 6.50 -3.57 2.95
N SER A 60 7.08 -3.56 1.76
CA SER A 60 7.12 -2.44 0.83
C SER A 60 6.39 -2.85 -0.46
N GLU A 61 6.31 -1.93 -1.43
CA GLU A 61 5.55 -2.05 -2.68
C GLU A 61 4.04 -1.88 -2.48
N SER A 62 3.53 -0.74 -2.94
CA SER A 62 2.14 -0.29 -2.76
C SER A 62 1.11 -1.30 -3.27
N VAL A 63 1.34 -1.92 -4.43
CA VAL A 63 0.42 -2.90 -5.01
C VAL A 63 0.48 -4.23 -4.26
N ALA A 64 1.67 -4.68 -3.86
CA ALA A 64 1.83 -5.91 -3.09
C ALA A 64 1.15 -5.80 -1.71
N ILE A 65 1.30 -4.65 -1.05
CA ILE A 65 0.63 -4.36 0.22
C ILE A 65 -0.90 -4.40 0.07
N VAL A 66 -1.46 -3.82 -1.00
CA VAL A 66 -2.90 -3.89 -1.29
C VAL A 66 -3.36 -5.35 -1.40
N GLN A 67 -2.69 -6.15 -2.21
CA GLN A 67 -3.04 -7.57 -2.40
C GLN A 67 -2.92 -8.36 -1.09
N TYR A 68 -1.86 -8.12 -0.30
CA TYR A 68 -1.69 -8.75 1.01
C TYR A 68 -2.84 -8.42 1.97
N ILE A 69 -3.22 -7.15 2.07
CA ILE A 69 -4.31 -6.72 2.94
C ILE A 69 -5.65 -7.30 2.48
N LEU A 70 -5.95 -7.28 1.18
CA LEU A 70 -7.18 -7.88 0.64
C LEU A 70 -7.24 -9.38 0.91
N GLN A 71 -6.14 -10.10 0.66
CA GLN A 71 -6.09 -11.54 0.87
C GLN A 71 -6.21 -11.94 2.35
N LYS A 72 -5.65 -11.16 3.27
CA LYS A 72 -5.63 -11.47 4.71
C LYS A 72 -6.84 -10.93 5.48
N TYR A 73 -7.33 -9.74 5.10
CA TYR A 73 -8.33 -8.97 5.84
C TYR A 73 -9.54 -8.53 5.00
N GLY A 74 -9.50 -8.72 3.68
CA GLY A 74 -10.54 -8.24 2.76
C GLY A 74 -11.83 -9.05 2.80
N GLU A 75 -11.78 -10.31 3.21
CA GLU A 75 -12.94 -11.22 3.25
C GLU A 75 -13.68 -11.32 1.90
N GLY A 76 -12.93 -11.27 0.79
CA GLY A 76 -13.47 -11.29 -0.57
C GLY A 76 -14.16 -9.99 -1.02
N ARG A 77 -13.98 -8.89 -0.27
CA ARG A 77 -14.43 -7.54 -0.66
C ARG A 77 -13.36 -6.83 -1.49
N LEU A 78 -13.80 -5.87 -2.31
CA LEU A 78 -12.94 -4.94 -3.07
C LEU A 78 -12.03 -5.60 -4.14
N GLU A 79 -12.20 -6.89 -4.38
CA GLU A 79 -11.61 -7.63 -5.49
C GLU A 79 -12.65 -8.54 -6.15
N PRO A 80 -12.59 -8.76 -7.47
CA PRO A 80 -13.41 -9.78 -8.12
C PRO A 80 -13.03 -11.18 -7.65
N ASP A 81 -13.95 -12.13 -7.81
CA ASP A 81 -13.65 -13.56 -7.64
C ASP A 81 -12.49 -13.97 -8.56
N HIS A 82 -11.51 -14.70 -8.03
CA HIS A 82 -10.30 -15.11 -8.76
C HIS A 82 -10.60 -16.05 -9.95
N ASP A 83 -11.72 -16.78 -9.91
CA ASP A 83 -12.16 -17.63 -11.02
C ASP A 83 -12.98 -16.84 -12.07
N SER A 84 -13.29 -15.57 -11.81
CA SER A 84 -14.01 -14.70 -12.75
C SER A 84 -13.09 -14.15 -13.85
N LYS A 85 -13.66 -13.84 -15.01
CA LYS A 85 -12.92 -13.18 -16.11
C LYS A 85 -12.52 -11.75 -15.76
N GLU A 86 -13.28 -11.09 -14.88
CA GLU A 86 -13.08 -9.72 -14.42
C GLU A 86 -11.78 -9.59 -13.60
N TYR A 87 -11.33 -10.68 -12.96
CA TYR A 87 -10.07 -10.69 -12.21
C TYR A 87 -8.86 -10.33 -13.08
N ALA A 88 -8.85 -10.74 -14.34
CA ALA A 88 -7.77 -10.39 -15.28
C ALA A 88 -7.69 -8.87 -15.54
N GLU A 89 -8.84 -8.23 -15.75
CA GLU A 89 -8.91 -6.78 -15.94
C GLU A 89 -8.57 -6.02 -14.66
N TYR A 90 -9.06 -6.50 -13.51
CA TYR A 90 -8.70 -5.96 -12.20
C TYR A 90 -7.19 -5.97 -11.97
N LEU A 91 -6.53 -7.11 -12.17
CA LEU A 91 -5.08 -7.22 -12.03
C LEU A 91 -4.34 -6.30 -12.99
N GLN A 92 -4.78 -6.20 -14.24
CA GLN A 92 -4.18 -5.30 -15.21
C GLN A 92 -4.23 -3.85 -14.72
N TRP A 93 -5.40 -3.36 -14.29
CA TRP A 93 -5.56 -1.97 -13.88
C TRP A 93 -4.90 -1.65 -12.54
N LEU A 94 -4.93 -2.59 -11.59
CA LEU A 94 -4.22 -2.46 -10.31
C LEU A 94 -2.72 -2.25 -10.53
N ASN A 95 -2.12 -3.01 -11.45
CA ASN A 95 -0.70 -2.89 -11.76
C ASN A 95 -0.39 -1.69 -12.67
N PHE A 96 -1.25 -1.39 -13.66
CA PHE A 96 -1.08 -0.27 -14.59
C PHE A 96 -0.88 1.07 -13.86
N GLY A 97 -1.61 1.28 -12.76
CA GLY A 97 -1.48 2.47 -11.94
C GLY A 97 -0.06 2.70 -11.41
N GLU A 98 0.68 1.64 -11.09
CA GLU A 98 2.06 1.71 -10.58
C GLU A 98 3.10 1.56 -11.68
N SER A 99 2.87 0.73 -12.69
CA SER A 99 3.88 0.40 -13.71
C SER A 99 3.90 1.34 -14.91
N VAL A 100 2.80 2.06 -15.17
CA VAL A 100 2.67 2.92 -16.36
C VAL A 100 2.22 4.33 -15.98
N LEU A 101 1.18 4.46 -15.16
CA LEU A 101 0.58 5.76 -14.88
C LEU A 101 1.40 6.61 -13.90
N ILE A 102 2.26 6.00 -13.08
CA ILE A 102 2.99 6.75 -12.06
C ILE A 102 4.02 7.69 -12.65
N ASP A 103 4.69 7.29 -13.73
CA ASP A 103 5.73 8.08 -14.40
C ASP A 103 5.21 9.47 -14.79
N PRO A 104 4.12 9.60 -15.56
CA PRO A 104 3.57 10.92 -15.89
C PRO A 104 3.05 11.67 -14.65
N ILE A 105 2.64 11.01 -13.56
CA ILE A 105 2.15 11.72 -12.37
C ILE A 105 3.28 12.37 -11.57
N VAL A 106 4.48 11.78 -11.56
CA VAL A 106 5.60 12.25 -10.73
C VAL A 106 6.64 13.08 -11.49
N THR A 107 6.51 13.20 -12.81
CA THR A 107 7.44 13.94 -13.67
C THR A 107 6.93 15.30 -14.18
N PHE A 108 5.74 15.74 -13.75
CA PHE A 108 5.22 17.10 -14.00
C PHE A 108 5.07 17.92 -12.71
#